data_AF-A0A967RH14-F1
#
_entry.id   AF-A0A967RH14-F1
#
_cell.length_a   1.000
_cell.length_b   1.000
_cell.length_c   1.000
_cell.angle_alpha   90.00
_cell.angle_beta   90.00
_cell.angle_gamma   90.00
#
_symmetry.space_group_name_H-M   'P 1'
#
loop_
_entity.id
_entity.type
_entity.pdbx_description
1 polymer ?
#
loop_
_entity_poly.entity_id
_entity_poly.type
_entity_poly.pdbx_seq_one_letter_code
_entity_poly.pdbx_strand_id
1 'polypeptide(L)' 'MSDQVVYTSKIKIERVKGPFRRAYLPQEDEPVRFGVHSEVAEYYGVDPQVHEPHATTLDYVVAAAAG' A
#
# COMPACT_ATOMS: atom_id res chain seq x y z
N MET A 1 17.12 29.21 10.68
CA MET A 1 16.02 28.26 10.92
C MET A 1 16.66 27.01 11.50
N SER A 2 16.13 26.44 12.58
CA SER A 2 16.70 25.24 13.19
C SER A 2 16.52 24.05 12.26
N ASP A 3 17.60 23.33 11.94
CA ASP A 3 17.60 22.08 11.17
C ASP A 3 16.95 20.90 11.94
N GLN A 4 15.98 21.18 12.81
CA GLN A 4 15.31 20.18 13.63
C GLN A 4 14.26 19.46 12.78
N VAL A 5 14.46 18.15 12.60
CA VAL A 5 13.46 17.26 12.00
C VAL A 5 12.23 17.22 12.90
N VAL A 6 11.11 17.76 12.41
CA VAL A 6 9.83 17.82 13.15
C VAL A 6 9.05 16.51 13.09
N TYR A 7 9.28 15.71 12.05
CA TYR A 7 8.61 14.44 11.85
C TYR A 7 9.47 13.50 11.00
N THR A 8 9.43 12.22 11.35
CA THR A 8 9.97 11.14 10.54
C THR A 8 8.88 10.09 10.41
N SER A 9 8.51 9.77 9.17
CA SER A 9 7.52 8.73 8.92
C SER A 9 8.05 7.38 9.41
N LYS A 10 7.29 6.73 10.29
CA LYS A 10 7.60 5.39 10.83
C LYS A 10 6.53 4.42 10.36
N ILE A 11 6.76 3.83 9.20
CA ILE A 11 5.86 2.86 8.59
C ILE A 11 6.53 1.49 8.62
N LYS A 12 5.76 0.44 8.95
CA LYS A 12 6.18 -0.95 8.76
C LYS A 12 5.43 -1.54 7.58
N ILE A 13 6.15 -2.16 6.66
CA ILE A 13 5.56 -2.95 5.57
C ILE A 13 5.86 -4.42 5.82
N GLU A 14 4.83 -5.24 5.74
CA GLU A 14 4.92 -6.69 5.87
C GLU A 14 4.41 -7.35 4.60
N ARG A 15 5.26 -8.14 3.94
CA ARG A 15 4.86 -8.93 2.79
C ARG A 15 4.25 -10.24 3.27
N VAL A 16 3.01 -10.50 2.87
CA VAL A 16 2.27 -11.69 3.31
C VAL A 16 2.40 -12.81 2.28
N LYS A 17 1.93 -12.60 1.05
CA LYS A 17 2.02 -13.58 -0.05
C LYS A 17 1.90 -12.90 -1.40
N GLY A 18 2.76 -13.27 -2.35
CA GLY A 18 2.70 -12.71 -3.71
C GLY A 18 2.75 -11.17 -3.68
N PRO A 19 1.77 -10.47 -4.30
CA PRO A 19 1.67 -9.01 -4.28
C PRO A 19 1.05 -8.43 -2.99
N PHE A 20 0.44 -9.28 -2.16
CA PHE A 20 -0.28 -8.85 -0.97
C PHE A 20 0.66 -8.41 0.15
N ARG A 21 0.43 -7.19 0.65
CA ARG A 21 1.21 -6.55 1.72
C ARG A 21 0.30 -5.87 2.73
N ARG A 22 0.71 -5.88 3.99
CA ARG A 22 0.13 -5.08 5.08
C ARG A 22 1.04 -3.90 5.39
N ALA A 23 0.48 -2.72 5.48
CA ALA A 23 1.20 -1.52 5.88
C ALA A 23 0.62 -0.98 7.19
N TYR A 24 1.48 -0.81 8.17
CA TYR A 24 1.13 -0.27 9.48
C TYR A 24 1.55 1.20 9.48
N LEU A 25 0.56 2.08 9.43
CA LEU A 25 0.75 3.53 9.34
C LEU A 25 0.46 4.17 10.71
N PRO A 26 1.13 5.28 11.06
CA PRO A 26 0.73 6.07 12.22
C PRO A 26 -0.72 6.54 12.09
N GLN A 27 -1.47 6.48 13.20
CA GLN A 27 -2.89 6.89 13.32
C GLN A 27 -3.91 5.96 12.64
N GLU A 28 -3.50 4.82 12.09
CA GLU A 28 -4.43 3.79 11.60
C GLU A 28 -4.51 2.63 12.61
N ASP A 29 -5.74 2.26 13.00
CA ASP A 29 -5.98 1.16 13.95
C ASP A 29 -5.75 -0.21 13.30
N GLU A 30 -6.04 -0.33 12.01
CA GLU A 30 -5.89 -1.55 11.21
C GLU A 30 -4.86 -1.34 10.08
N PRO A 31 -4.10 -2.39 9.69
CA PRO A 31 -3.14 -2.25 8.62
C PRO A 31 -3.84 -2.00 7.27
N VAL A 32 -3.31 -1.03 6.52
CA VAL A 32 -3.71 -0.81 5.13
C VAL A 32 -3.25 -2.02 4.30
N ARG A 33 -4.20 -2.59 3.55
CA ARG A 33 -4.00 -3.76 2.69
C ARG A 33 -3.67 -3.29 1.27
N PHE A 34 -2.47 -3.63 0.81
CA PHE A 34 -2.06 -3.40 -0.58
C PHE A 34 -2.07 -4.69 -1.36
N GLY A 35 -2.54 -4.62 -2.59
CA GLY A 35 -2.52 -5.74 -3.53
C GLY A 35 -2.45 -5.26 -4.96
N VAL A 36 -3.08 -6.03 -5.84
CA VAL A 36 -3.31 -5.68 -7.24
C VAL A 36 -4.75 -6.03 -7.58
N HIS A 37 -5.31 -5.34 -8.56
CA HIS A 37 -6.63 -5.62 -9.10
C HIS A 37 -6.68 -5.29 -10.60
N SER A 38 -7.73 -5.74 -11.28
CA SER A 38 -8.05 -5.43 -12.69
C SER A 38 -6.83 -5.57 -13.63
N GLU A 39 -6.62 -4.62 -14.54
CA GLU A 39 -5.55 -4.61 -15.54
C GLU A 39 -4.15 -4.67 -14.90
N VAL A 40 -3.98 -4.17 -13.67
CA VAL A 40 -2.71 -4.25 -12.93
C VAL A 40 -2.44 -5.69 -12.49
N ALA A 41 -3.45 -6.43 -12.03
CA ALA A 41 -3.31 -7.83 -11.69
C ALA A 41 -2.97 -8.68 -12.93
N GLU A 42 -3.65 -8.42 -14.06
CA GLU A 42 -3.38 -9.08 -15.34
C GLU A 42 -1.95 -8.82 -15.83
N TYR A 43 -1.49 -7.57 -15.78
CA TYR A 43 -0.13 -7.21 -16.16
C TYR A 43 0.95 -7.97 -15.35
N TYR A 44 0.70 -8.18 -14.06
CA TYR A 44 1.61 -8.93 -13.19
C TYR A 44 1.35 -10.45 -13.17
N GLY A 45 0.40 -10.96 -13.95
CA GLY A 45 0.06 -12.38 -14.02
C GLY A 45 -0.51 -12.93 -12.70
N VAL A 46 -1.21 -12.11 -11.93
CA VAL A 46 -1.82 -12.49 -10.65
C VAL A 46 -3.26 -12.93 -10.90
N ASP A 47 -3.57 -14.18 -10.54
CA ASP A 47 -4.93 -14.69 -10.58
C ASP A 47 -5.77 -14.13 -9.41
N PRO A 48 -6.82 -13.34 -9.66
CA PRO A 48 -7.69 -12.79 -8.62
C PRO A 48 -8.49 -13.85 -7.85
N GLN A 49 -8.57 -15.09 -8.35
CA GLN A 49 -9.14 -16.22 -7.61
C GLN A 49 -8.18 -16.77 -6.55
N VAL A 50 -6.87 -16.52 -6.71
CA VAL A 50 -5.82 -16.98 -5.79
C VAL A 50 -5.42 -15.89 -4.78
N HIS A 51 -5.60 -14.63 -5.15
CA HIS A 51 -5.29 -13.46 -4.34
C HIS A 51 -6.47 -12.50 -4.30
N GLU A 52 -7.00 -12.24 -3.10
CA GLU A 52 -8.06 -11.24 -2.89
C GLU A 52 -7.60 -9.87 -3.45
N PRO A 53 -8.41 -9.22 -4.31
CA PRO A 53 -8.04 -7.95 -4.90
C PRO A 53 -8.05 -6.85 -3.84
N HIS A 54 -6.99 -6.05 -3.85
CA HIS A 54 -6.87 -4.85 -3.02
C HIS A 54 -6.28 -3.71 -3.85
N ALA A 55 -6.58 -2.48 -3.45
CA ALA A 55 -6.02 -1.28 -4.05
C ALA A 55 -4.49 -1.39 -4.16
N THR A 56 -3.98 -0.95 -5.30
CA THR A 56 -2.55 -0.92 -5.56
C THR A 56 -1.90 0.21 -4.79
N THR A 57 -0.59 0.13 -4.59
CA THR A 57 0.15 1.29 -4.06
C THR A 57 0.04 2.51 -5.01
N LEU A 58 -0.16 2.29 -6.31
CA LEU A 58 -0.33 3.36 -7.28
C LEU A 58 -1.64 4.14 -7.04
N ASP A 59 -2.75 3.45 -6.74
CA ASP A 59 -4.03 4.11 -6.44
C ASP A 59 -3.91 5.06 -5.25
N TYR A 60 -3.17 4.65 -4.21
CA TYR A 60 -2.89 5.50 -3.06
C TYR A 60 -1.98 6.68 -3.39
N VAL A 61 -1.00 6.51 -4.30
CA VAL A 61 -0.17 7.62 -4.78
C VAL A 61 -1.02 8.64 -5.54
N VAL A 62 -1.91 8.17 -6.43
CA VAL A 62 -2.83 9.05 -7.17
C VAL A 62 -3.79 9.75 -6.21
N ALA A 63 -4.39 9.04 -5.26
CA ALA A 63 -5.26 9.62 -4.25
C ALA A 63 -4.54 10.69 -3.41
N ALA A 64 -3.33 10.39 -2.92
CA ALA A 64 -2.53 11.34 -2.15
C ALA A 64 -2.14 12.60 -2.94
N ALA A 65 -1.94 12.46 -4.26
CA ALA A 65 -1.69 13.60 -5.13
C ALA A 65 -2.96 14.40 -5.46
N ALA A 66 -4.13 13.75 -5.46
CA ALA A 66 -5.41 14.36 -5.80
C ALA A 66 -6.06 15.16 -4.66
N GLY A 67 -5.82 14.78 -3.39
CA GLY A 67 -6.32 15.49 -2.20
C GLY A 67 -7.49 14.82 -1.52
#